data_AF-A0A3S1I120-F1
#
_entry.id   AF-A0A3S1I120-F1
#
_cell.length_a   1.000
_cell.length_b   1.000
_cell.length_c   1.000
_cell.angle_alpha   90.00
_cell.angle_beta   90.00
_cell.angle_gamma   90.00
#
_symmetry.space_group_name_H-M   'P 1'
#
loop_
_entity.id
_entity.type
_entity.pdbx_description
1 polymer ?
#
loop_
_entity_poly.entity_id
_entity_poly.type
_entity_poly.pdbx_seq_one_letter_code
_entity_poly.pdbx_strand_id
1 'polypeptide(L)'
;MERWSRHSCPVPVLLAIHALLWGNGVYTFLLNGPRVKCPHPATNCLQETFNRVFEHLGCLGCQSGCQPGYIMTANPKYHVTEGDLTGSYDYQNITIPNTRNVSEPEWLCLSGDTCPWGFFSSKIDATDACSYCGEGCRSCQSYDNCDHCVMGYKLTKTKLPNGREASLCVSSGVECPSPPDNCEHKTFVSQIVGCQGCMYCKDGYLPTYNPSYRRPPENQTDMYLYQGIRITGSLEVMEPRYTCYLGSSCPSGWVNVTRGDFLTCEEIRDDTIG
;
A
#
# COMPACT_ATOMS: atom_id res chain seq x y z
N MET A 1 65.47 -24.34 26.08
CA MET A 1 64.21 -24.89 25.54
C MET A 1 63.56 -23.77 24.72
N GLU A 2 63.45 -24.01 23.41
CA GLU A 2 62.51 -23.50 22.38
C GLU A 2 62.14 -21.99 22.39
N ARG A 3 62.53 -21.20 21.36
CA ARG A 3 61.75 -20.81 20.13
C ARG A 3 60.28 -20.47 20.46
N TRP A 4 59.66 -19.37 20.03
CA TRP A 4 59.35 -18.89 18.67
C TRP A 4 59.15 -17.34 18.71
N SER A 5 59.91 -16.51 18.00
CA SER A 5 59.66 -15.93 16.65
C SER A 5 58.24 -15.43 16.33
N ARG A 6 58.16 -14.09 16.16
CA ARG A 6 57.32 -13.23 15.29
C ARG A 6 56.18 -13.91 14.50
N HIS A 7 55.05 -13.22 14.35
CA HIS A 7 54.62 -12.59 13.08
C HIS A 7 53.27 -11.85 13.25
N SER A 8 53.31 -10.54 13.01
CA SER A 8 52.14 -9.77 12.57
C SER A 8 51.68 -10.32 11.23
N CYS A 9 50.40 -10.64 11.09
CA CYS A 9 49.76 -10.79 9.78
C CYS A 9 48.50 -9.91 9.71
N PRO A 10 48.30 -9.21 8.59
CA PRO A 10 47.18 -8.31 8.37
C PRO A 10 45.95 -9.12 7.95
N VAL A 11 44.77 -8.78 8.45
CA VAL A 11 43.51 -9.32 7.90
C VAL A 11 42.66 -8.19 7.35
N PRO A 12 42.89 -7.76 6.09
CA PRO A 12 41.87 -7.14 5.28
C PRO A 12 41.61 -8.05 4.07
N VAL A 13 41.04 -9.24 4.30
CA VAL A 13 40.59 -10.12 3.18
C VAL A 13 39.21 -10.74 3.42
N LEU A 14 38.65 -10.67 4.64
CA LEU A 14 37.36 -11.32 4.93
C LEU A 14 36.10 -10.45 4.70
N LEU A 15 36.26 -9.16 4.35
CA LEU A 15 35.12 -8.28 4.04
C LEU A 15 34.75 -8.23 2.55
N ALA A 16 35.56 -8.82 1.66
CA ALA A 16 35.28 -8.81 0.21
C ALA A 16 34.46 -10.02 -0.28
N ILE A 17 34.28 -11.07 0.53
CA ILE A 17 33.63 -12.32 0.08
C ILE A 17 32.10 -12.31 0.34
N HIS A 18 31.60 -11.49 1.27
CA HIS A 18 30.14 -11.37 1.48
C HIS A 18 29.45 -10.48 0.44
N ALA A 19 30.17 -9.56 -0.22
CA ALA A 19 29.60 -8.71 -1.27
C ALA A 19 29.43 -9.43 -2.62
N LEU A 20 30.16 -10.52 -2.87
CA LEU A 20 30.13 -11.24 -4.15
C LEU A 20 29.11 -12.38 -4.21
N LEU A 21 28.58 -12.83 -3.08
CA LEU A 21 27.62 -13.95 -3.05
C LEU A 21 26.15 -13.52 -3.03
N TRP A 22 25.86 -12.24 -2.77
CA TRP A 22 24.47 -11.76 -2.62
C TRP A 22 24.06 -10.67 -3.62
N GLY A 23 24.99 -10.11 -4.40
CA GLY A 23 24.69 -8.97 -5.28
C GLY A 23 24.23 -9.32 -6.71
N ASN A 24 24.54 -10.51 -7.23
CA ASN A 24 24.27 -10.84 -8.65
C ASN A 24 23.93 -12.32 -8.94
N GLY A 25 24.14 -13.24 -7.99
CA GLY A 25 24.00 -14.69 -8.23
C GLY A 25 22.57 -15.23 -8.17
N VAL A 26 21.68 -14.55 -7.45
CA VAL A 26 20.27 -14.95 -7.30
C VAL A 26 19.47 -14.67 -8.58
N TYR A 27 19.86 -13.67 -9.37
CA TYR A 27 19.19 -13.41 -10.63
C TYR A 27 19.64 -14.35 -11.75
N THR A 28 20.90 -14.78 -11.79
CA THR A 28 21.41 -15.63 -12.88
C THR A 28 20.71 -16.99 -12.96
N PHE A 29 20.24 -17.57 -11.84
CA PHE A 29 19.46 -18.82 -11.90
C PHE A 29 18.06 -18.61 -12.45
N LEU A 30 17.39 -17.49 -12.10
CA LEU A 30 16.05 -17.16 -12.62
C LEU A 30 16.09 -16.91 -14.13
N LEU A 31 17.12 -16.23 -14.61
CA LEU A 31 17.17 -15.71 -15.98
C LEU A 31 17.60 -16.74 -17.05
N ASN A 32 18.00 -17.95 -16.65
CA ASN A 32 18.45 -19.04 -17.53
C ASN A 32 17.31 -19.94 -18.07
N GLY A 33 16.05 -19.63 -17.74
CA GLY A 33 14.88 -20.37 -18.23
C GLY A 33 14.39 -19.98 -19.64
N PRO A 34 13.37 -20.68 -20.16
CA PRO A 34 12.74 -20.36 -21.44
C PRO A 34 12.25 -18.91 -21.49
N ARG A 35 12.50 -18.23 -22.62
CA ARG A 35 12.12 -16.81 -22.84
C ARG A 35 10.64 -16.65 -23.20
N VAL A 36 9.76 -17.15 -22.34
CA VAL A 36 8.31 -16.99 -22.51
C VAL A 36 7.91 -15.62 -21.99
N LYS A 37 7.35 -14.76 -22.84
CA LYS A 37 6.89 -13.42 -22.43
C LYS A 37 5.65 -13.52 -21.56
N CYS A 38 5.50 -12.57 -20.64
CA CYS A 38 4.22 -12.39 -19.96
C CYS A 38 3.13 -12.00 -20.99
N PRO A 39 1.89 -12.52 -20.86
CA PRO A 39 0.75 -12.08 -21.66
C PRO A 39 0.51 -10.58 -21.57
N HIS A 40 0.54 -10.04 -20.35
CA HIS A 40 0.41 -8.62 -20.06
C HIS A 40 1.67 -8.15 -19.31
N PRO A 41 2.72 -7.75 -20.04
CA PRO A 41 3.95 -7.28 -19.40
C PRO A 41 3.70 -5.99 -18.62
N ALA A 42 4.39 -5.85 -17.49
CA ALA A 42 4.37 -4.60 -16.74
C ALA A 42 5.11 -3.50 -17.52
N THR A 43 4.66 -2.26 -17.37
CA THR A 43 5.26 -1.09 -18.03
C THR A 43 5.98 -0.22 -17.01
N ASN A 44 6.85 0.69 -17.46
CA ASN A 44 7.60 1.62 -16.60
C ASN A 44 8.54 0.95 -15.59
N CYS A 45 8.92 -0.31 -15.83
CA CYS A 45 9.95 -0.98 -15.04
C CYS A 45 11.32 -0.32 -15.26
N LEU A 46 12.17 -0.35 -14.24
CA LEU A 46 13.58 0.07 -14.36
C LEU A 46 14.31 -0.82 -15.38
N GLN A 47 14.05 -2.13 -15.31
CA GLN A 47 14.47 -3.11 -16.30
C GLN A 47 13.34 -4.08 -16.63
N GLU A 48 13.12 -4.35 -17.92
CA GLU A 48 12.08 -5.29 -18.40
C GLU A 48 12.51 -6.76 -18.33
N THR A 49 13.67 -7.03 -17.73
CA THR A 49 14.28 -8.35 -17.61
C THR A 49 13.34 -9.42 -17.03
N PHE A 50 12.37 -9.01 -16.20
CA PHE A 50 11.43 -9.89 -15.50
C PHE A 50 10.00 -9.87 -16.09
N ASN A 51 9.78 -9.20 -17.24
CA ASN A 51 8.55 -9.30 -18.05
C ASN A 51 8.48 -10.63 -18.82
N ARG A 52 8.74 -11.72 -18.13
CA ARG A 52 8.70 -13.10 -18.63
C ARG A 52 8.11 -14.02 -17.58
N VAL A 53 7.65 -15.17 -18.05
CA VAL A 53 7.12 -16.23 -17.20
C VAL A 53 8.27 -17.10 -16.71
N PHE A 54 8.34 -17.31 -15.40
CA PHE A 54 9.32 -18.15 -14.73
C PHE A 54 8.64 -19.39 -14.16
N GLU A 55 9.35 -20.51 -14.19
CA GLU A 55 8.89 -21.77 -13.60
C GLU A 55 8.62 -21.58 -12.10
N HIS A 56 7.50 -22.13 -11.62
CA HIS A 56 7.02 -22.00 -10.25
C HIS A 56 6.68 -20.57 -9.75
N LEU A 57 6.98 -19.54 -10.56
CA LEU A 57 6.92 -18.13 -10.18
C LEU A 57 6.05 -17.28 -11.10
N GLY A 58 5.50 -17.80 -12.19
CA GLY A 58 4.59 -17.05 -13.05
C GLY A 58 5.23 -15.80 -13.68
N CYS A 59 4.43 -14.77 -13.94
CA CYS A 59 4.91 -13.50 -14.48
C CYS A 59 5.33 -12.56 -13.35
N LEU A 60 6.60 -12.13 -13.30
CA LEU A 60 7.10 -11.33 -12.18
C LEU A 60 6.99 -9.82 -12.37
N GLY A 61 7.08 -9.30 -13.60
CA GLY A 61 6.92 -7.87 -13.86
C GLY A 61 8.11 -7.01 -13.43
N CYS A 62 7.88 -5.89 -12.72
CA CYS A 62 8.92 -4.90 -12.40
C CYS A 62 9.76 -5.21 -11.15
N GLN A 63 10.33 -6.42 -11.05
CA GLN A 63 11.14 -6.86 -9.89
C GLN A 63 12.38 -6.00 -9.59
N SER A 64 12.92 -5.30 -10.58
CA SER A 64 14.10 -4.44 -10.42
C SER A 64 13.76 -3.02 -9.98
N GLY A 65 12.49 -2.72 -9.71
CA GLY A 65 11.99 -1.39 -9.43
C GLY A 65 11.46 -0.68 -10.67
N CYS A 66 11.21 0.63 -10.52
CA CYS A 66 10.49 1.46 -11.48
C CYS A 66 11.33 2.61 -12.02
N GLN A 67 10.91 3.15 -13.17
CA GLN A 67 11.40 4.42 -13.68
C GLN A 67 11.05 5.57 -12.69
N PRO A 68 11.80 6.69 -12.71
CA PRO A 68 11.47 7.85 -11.88
C PRO A 68 10.03 8.34 -12.11
N GLY A 69 9.34 8.71 -11.02
CA GLY A 69 7.93 9.13 -11.05
C GLY A 69 6.92 7.98 -10.97
N TYR A 70 7.41 6.75 -10.75
CA TYR A 70 6.58 5.56 -10.53
C TYR A 70 7.04 4.79 -9.29
N ILE A 71 6.09 4.13 -8.63
CA ILE A 71 6.32 3.30 -7.45
C ILE A 71 5.99 1.83 -7.73
N MET A 72 6.89 0.95 -7.30
CA MET A 72 6.74 -0.50 -7.47
C MET A 72 5.59 -0.97 -6.59
N THR A 73 4.57 -1.58 -7.17
CA THR A 73 3.33 -1.95 -6.46
C THR A 73 2.95 -3.38 -6.77
N ALA A 74 2.62 -4.15 -5.74
CA ALA A 74 2.16 -5.52 -5.89
C ALA A 74 0.87 -5.55 -6.72
N ASN A 75 0.67 -6.55 -7.56
CA ASN A 75 -0.57 -6.72 -8.28
C ASN A 75 -1.46 -7.72 -7.53
N PRO A 76 -2.59 -7.29 -6.96
CA PRO A 76 -3.48 -8.22 -6.25
C PRO A 76 -4.03 -9.31 -7.17
N LYS A 77 -4.12 -9.08 -8.48
CA LYS A 77 -4.64 -10.06 -9.45
C LYS A 77 -3.66 -11.18 -9.78
N TYR A 78 -2.40 -11.04 -9.38
CA TYR A 78 -1.39 -12.08 -9.60
C TYR A 78 -1.59 -13.28 -8.65
N HIS A 79 -2.05 -13.03 -7.43
CA HIS A 79 -2.33 -14.08 -6.46
C HIS A 79 -3.78 -14.57 -6.60
N VAL A 80 -3.94 -15.86 -6.90
CA VAL A 80 -5.26 -16.50 -6.94
C VAL A 80 -5.54 -17.06 -5.55
N THR A 81 -6.60 -16.58 -4.90
CA THR A 81 -6.98 -16.95 -3.52
C THR A 81 -8.28 -17.76 -3.44
N GLU A 82 -8.94 -17.99 -4.58
CA GLU A 82 -10.21 -18.70 -4.68
C GLU A 82 -10.15 -19.84 -5.70
N GLY A 83 -10.94 -20.90 -5.51
CA GLY A 83 -10.96 -22.09 -6.37
C GLY A 83 -10.07 -23.24 -5.89
N ASP A 84 -9.82 -24.23 -6.75
CA ASP A 84 -8.85 -25.29 -6.47
C ASP A 84 -7.44 -24.75 -6.65
N LEU A 85 -6.82 -24.38 -5.53
CA LEU A 85 -5.46 -23.85 -5.48
C LEU A 85 -4.39 -24.95 -5.41
N THR A 86 -4.80 -26.23 -5.41
CA THR A 86 -3.86 -27.35 -5.31
C THR A 86 -3.34 -27.73 -6.70
N GLY A 87 -2.07 -28.12 -6.77
CA GLY A 87 -1.43 -28.52 -8.02
C GLY A 87 -0.96 -27.34 -8.89
N SER A 88 -0.82 -27.61 -10.18
CA SER A 88 -0.22 -26.71 -11.16
C SER A 88 -0.87 -26.88 -12.52
N TYR A 89 -0.80 -25.83 -13.34
CA TYR A 89 -1.17 -25.84 -14.75
C TYR A 89 0.07 -25.56 -15.61
N ASP A 90 0.05 -26.04 -16.84
CA ASP A 90 1.13 -25.77 -17.79
C ASP A 90 0.78 -24.56 -18.66
N TYR A 91 1.69 -23.59 -18.73
CA TYR A 91 1.63 -22.45 -19.63
C TYR A 91 2.86 -22.45 -20.55
N GLN A 92 2.67 -22.69 -21.84
CA GLN A 92 3.75 -22.74 -22.83
C GLN A 92 4.94 -23.62 -22.41
N ASN A 93 4.66 -24.82 -21.88
CA ASN A 93 5.64 -25.78 -21.34
C ASN A 93 6.37 -25.32 -20.07
N ILE A 94 5.81 -24.36 -19.33
CA ILE A 94 6.26 -23.95 -18.01
C ILE A 94 5.18 -24.35 -17.01
N THR A 95 5.54 -25.10 -15.98
CA THR A 95 4.61 -25.51 -14.93
C THR A 95 4.45 -24.39 -13.90
N ILE A 96 3.21 -23.91 -13.75
CA ILE A 96 2.83 -22.78 -12.91
C ILE A 96 1.89 -23.27 -11.79
N PRO A 97 2.13 -22.91 -10.52
CA PRO A 97 1.21 -23.25 -9.44
C PRO A 97 -0.16 -22.62 -9.66
N ASN A 98 -1.24 -23.33 -9.32
CA ASN A 98 -2.61 -22.81 -9.44
C ASN A 98 -2.86 -21.55 -8.58
N THR A 99 -1.98 -21.25 -7.63
CA THR A 99 -1.99 -20.01 -6.82
C THR A 99 -1.51 -18.77 -7.57
N ARG A 100 -0.98 -18.89 -8.79
CA ARG A 100 -0.39 -17.79 -9.56
C ARG A 100 -1.12 -17.58 -10.89
N ASN A 101 -1.50 -16.33 -11.17
CA ASN A 101 -2.09 -15.94 -12.44
C ASN A 101 -1.02 -15.44 -13.40
N VAL A 102 -0.63 -16.26 -14.39
CA VAL A 102 0.40 -15.90 -15.37
C VAL A 102 0.02 -14.71 -16.26
N SER A 103 -1.28 -14.41 -16.37
CA SER A 103 -1.77 -13.28 -17.18
C SER A 103 -1.57 -11.93 -16.51
N GLU A 104 -1.20 -11.90 -15.24
CA GLU A 104 -1.04 -10.68 -14.45
C GLU A 104 0.38 -10.68 -13.87
N PRO A 105 1.18 -9.61 -14.06
CA PRO A 105 2.52 -9.54 -13.46
C PRO A 105 2.41 -9.36 -11.94
N GLU A 106 3.32 -9.95 -11.17
CA GLU A 106 3.39 -9.77 -9.71
C GLU A 106 3.63 -8.32 -9.31
N TRP A 107 4.54 -7.62 -9.99
CA TRP A 107 4.88 -6.23 -9.70
C TRP A 107 4.60 -5.31 -10.88
N LEU A 108 3.89 -4.22 -10.58
CA LEU A 108 3.57 -3.13 -11.48
C LEU A 108 4.34 -1.87 -11.08
N CYS A 109 4.51 -0.95 -12.01
CA CYS A 109 4.96 0.41 -11.72
C CYS A 109 3.79 1.37 -11.95
N LEU A 110 3.21 1.85 -10.85
CA LEU A 110 2.12 2.81 -10.87
C LEU A 110 2.68 4.21 -10.72
N SER A 111 2.04 5.20 -11.33
CA SER A 111 2.48 6.60 -11.23
C SER A 111 2.41 7.09 -9.79
N GLY A 112 3.37 7.92 -9.39
CA GLY A 112 3.47 8.49 -8.04
C GLY A 112 4.66 7.93 -7.26
N ASP A 113 4.89 8.51 -6.08
CA ASP A 113 5.97 8.18 -5.14
C ASP A 113 5.45 7.68 -3.78
N THR A 114 4.12 7.60 -3.62
CA THR A 114 3.46 7.09 -2.41
C THR A 114 2.62 5.86 -2.73
N CYS A 115 2.47 4.98 -1.75
CA CYS A 115 1.69 3.76 -1.97
C CYS A 115 0.20 4.03 -2.15
N PRO A 116 -0.44 3.40 -3.15
CA PRO A 116 -1.86 3.54 -3.35
C PRO A 116 -2.64 2.88 -2.20
N TRP A 117 -3.92 3.19 -2.14
CA TRP A 117 -4.83 2.68 -1.13
C TRP A 117 -4.94 1.17 -1.12
N GLY A 118 -4.83 0.62 0.09
CA GLY A 118 -4.78 -0.82 0.31
C GLY A 118 -3.42 -1.46 0.04
N PHE A 119 -2.41 -0.60 -0.10
CA PHE A 119 -1.03 -0.98 -0.10
C PHE A 119 -0.28 -0.23 1.00
N PHE A 120 0.80 -0.83 1.47
CA PHE A 120 1.67 -0.22 2.47
C PHE A 120 3.10 -0.11 1.95
N SER A 121 3.79 0.92 2.40
CA SER A 121 5.20 1.10 2.06
C SER A 121 6.03 0.00 2.72
N SER A 122 6.82 -0.66 1.89
CA SER A 122 7.68 -1.77 2.23
C SER A 122 8.99 -1.63 1.45
N LYS A 123 10.02 -2.38 1.84
CA LYS A 123 11.25 -2.49 1.06
C LYS A 123 11.41 -3.93 0.63
N ILE A 124 11.62 -4.12 -0.67
CA ILE A 124 12.04 -5.39 -1.24
C ILE A 124 13.49 -5.21 -1.64
N ASP A 125 14.37 -5.86 -0.90
CA ASP A 125 15.81 -5.62 -0.94
C ASP A 125 16.15 -4.14 -0.70
N ALA A 126 16.51 -3.41 -1.76
CA ALA A 126 16.85 -1.98 -1.72
C ALA A 126 15.80 -1.08 -2.39
N THR A 127 14.69 -1.65 -2.87
CA THR A 127 13.67 -0.95 -3.65
C THR A 127 12.44 -0.66 -2.80
N ASP A 128 12.01 0.60 -2.82
CA ASP A 128 10.73 1.00 -2.20
C ASP A 128 9.57 0.36 -2.99
N ALA A 129 8.70 -0.34 -2.27
CA ALA A 129 7.62 -1.12 -2.85
C ALA A 129 6.33 -0.98 -2.05
N CYS A 130 5.21 -1.10 -2.73
CA CYS A 130 3.87 -1.04 -2.19
C CYS A 130 3.28 -2.44 -2.19
N SER A 131 3.29 -3.06 -1.03
CA SER A 131 2.78 -4.41 -0.85
C SER A 131 1.27 -4.37 -0.57
N TYR A 132 0.50 -5.34 -1.08
CA TYR A 132 -0.97 -5.30 -1.00
C TYR A 132 -1.51 -5.97 0.27
N CYS A 133 -2.52 -5.35 0.87
CA CYS A 133 -3.21 -5.87 2.05
C CYS A 133 -4.71 -5.58 2.08
N GLY A 134 -5.27 -5.03 1.01
CA GLY A 134 -6.69 -4.71 0.89
C GLY A 134 -6.97 -3.24 1.12
N GLU A 135 -7.89 -2.68 0.33
CA GLU A 135 -8.27 -1.27 0.30
C GLU A 135 -8.48 -0.67 1.72
N GLY A 136 -7.93 0.51 1.97
CA GLY A 136 -8.12 1.23 3.24
C GLY A 136 -7.23 0.74 4.40
N CYS A 137 -6.32 -0.20 4.16
CA CYS A 137 -5.34 -0.63 5.15
C CYS A 137 -4.14 0.34 5.26
N ARG A 138 -3.67 0.61 6.49
CA ARG A 138 -2.50 1.44 6.80
C ARG A 138 -1.23 0.65 7.07
N SER A 139 -1.37 -0.54 7.65
CA SER A 139 -0.25 -1.40 8.04
C SER A 139 -0.72 -2.83 8.10
N CYS A 140 0.16 -3.76 7.76
CA CYS A 140 -0.15 -5.17 7.77
C CYS A 140 1.12 -6.01 7.90
N GLN A 141 0.93 -7.26 8.32
CA GLN A 141 2.02 -8.23 8.46
C GLN A 141 2.14 -9.15 7.22
N SER A 142 1.08 -9.29 6.43
CA SER A 142 1.04 -10.13 5.23
C SER A 142 -0.07 -9.71 4.27
N TYR A 143 -0.10 -10.34 3.09
CA TYR A 143 -1.22 -10.29 2.15
C TYR A 143 -2.55 -10.58 2.89
N ASP A 144 -3.56 -9.74 2.67
CA ASP A 144 -4.88 -9.78 3.31
C ASP A 144 -4.89 -9.73 4.86
N ASN A 145 -3.85 -9.20 5.52
CA ASN A 145 -3.79 -9.16 6.99
C ASN A 145 -3.44 -7.77 7.54
N CYS A 146 -4.42 -6.89 7.46
CA CYS A 146 -4.38 -5.54 7.96
C CYS A 146 -4.41 -5.46 9.49
N ASP A 147 -3.57 -4.61 10.07
CA ASP A 147 -3.56 -4.30 11.50
C ASP A 147 -4.34 -3.02 11.81
N HIS A 148 -4.30 -2.04 10.90
CA HIS A 148 -4.91 -0.72 11.10
C HIS A 148 -5.63 -0.24 9.85
N CYS A 149 -6.89 0.16 10.01
CA CYS A 149 -7.69 0.75 8.95
C CYS A 149 -7.68 2.27 9.01
N VAL A 150 -7.84 2.88 7.84
CA VAL A 150 -8.12 4.31 7.76
C VAL A 150 -9.51 4.63 8.25
N MET A 151 -9.67 5.88 8.71
CA MET A 151 -10.97 6.37 9.13
C MET A 151 -12.02 6.18 8.02
N GLY A 152 -13.17 5.62 8.38
CA GLY A 152 -14.23 5.22 7.42
C GLY A 152 -14.23 3.74 7.06
N TYR A 153 -13.14 3.03 7.38
CA TYR A 153 -13.04 1.58 7.23
C TYR A 153 -12.96 0.94 8.61
N LYS A 154 -13.57 -0.24 8.75
CA LYS A 154 -13.54 -1.04 9.97
C LYS A 154 -12.71 -2.28 9.73
N LEU A 155 -11.79 -2.53 10.65
CA LEU A 155 -11.04 -3.78 10.63
C LEU A 155 -11.99 -4.94 10.91
N THR A 156 -12.13 -5.82 9.92
CA THR A 156 -13.02 -6.97 9.95
C THR A 156 -12.19 -8.21 9.69
N LYS A 157 -12.28 -9.18 10.60
CA LYS A 157 -11.69 -10.49 10.40
C LYS A 157 -12.65 -11.33 9.57
N THR A 158 -12.18 -11.81 8.43
CA THR A 158 -12.93 -12.66 7.53
C THR A 158 -12.24 -14.02 7.38
N LYS A 159 -13.03 -15.06 7.14
CA LYS A 159 -12.48 -16.36 6.71
C LYS A 159 -12.36 -16.34 5.20
N LEU A 160 -11.15 -16.45 4.69
CA LEU A 160 -10.89 -16.64 3.28
C LEU A 160 -11.39 -18.03 2.82
N PRO A 161 -11.66 -18.22 1.52
CA PRO A 161 -12.11 -19.51 0.97
C PRO A 161 -11.17 -20.69 1.27
N ASN A 162 -9.88 -20.40 1.46
CA ASN A 162 -8.87 -21.39 1.87
C ASN A 162 -8.88 -21.73 3.38
N GLY A 163 -9.85 -21.24 4.14
CA GLY A 163 -10.01 -21.48 5.57
C GLY A 163 -9.10 -20.65 6.48
N ARG A 164 -8.19 -19.83 5.93
CA ARG A 164 -7.36 -18.91 6.72
C ARG A 164 -8.17 -17.71 7.18
N GLU A 165 -7.83 -17.19 8.34
CA GLU A 165 -8.36 -15.92 8.82
C GLU A 165 -7.53 -14.77 8.25
N ALA A 166 -8.21 -13.80 7.65
CA ALA A 166 -7.65 -12.58 7.08
C ALA A 166 -8.25 -11.38 7.80
N SER A 167 -7.49 -10.30 7.91
CA SER A 167 -7.94 -9.05 8.51
C SER A 167 -8.02 -8.01 7.40
N LEU A 168 -9.21 -7.54 7.07
CA LEU A 168 -9.42 -6.60 5.98
C LEU A 168 -10.08 -5.32 6.48
N CYS A 169 -9.79 -4.22 5.78
CA CYS A 169 -10.49 -2.96 5.99
C CYS A 169 -11.75 -2.96 5.14
N VAL A 170 -12.90 -3.00 5.81
CA VAL A 170 -14.21 -3.00 5.16
C VAL A 170 -14.82 -1.62 5.34
N SER A 171 -15.13 -0.97 4.23
CA SER A 171 -15.85 0.31 4.26
C SER A 171 -17.29 0.10 4.75
N SER A 172 -17.95 1.17 5.15
CA SER A 172 -19.36 1.09 5.53
C SER A 172 -20.31 0.83 4.35
N GLY A 173 -19.81 0.91 3.12
CA GLY A 173 -20.59 0.79 1.89
C GLY A 173 -21.49 1.99 1.59
N VAL A 174 -21.53 2.99 2.47
CA VAL A 174 -22.31 4.21 2.30
C VAL A 174 -21.36 5.36 1.99
N GLU A 175 -21.44 5.87 0.76
CA GLU A 175 -20.64 7.02 0.33
C GLU A 175 -21.12 8.30 1.05
N CYS A 176 -20.20 9.26 1.21
CA CYS A 176 -20.56 10.57 1.71
C CYS A 176 -21.60 11.27 0.80
N PRO A 177 -22.57 12.00 1.36
CA PRO A 177 -23.58 12.73 0.57
C PRO A 177 -22.99 13.81 -0.33
N SER A 178 -21.84 14.38 0.05
CA SER A 178 -21.11 15.38 -0.72
C SER A 178 -19.62 15.04 -0.69
N PRO A 179 -19.19 14.07 -1.51
CA PRO A 179 -17.78 13.70 -1.57
C PRO A 179 -16.97 14.90 -2.10
N PRO A 180 -15.84 15.24 -1.48
CA PRO A 180 -14.96 16.28 -2.01
C PRO A 180 -14.46 15.92 -3.41
N ASP A 181 -14.12 16.94 -4.19
CA ASP A 181 -13.45 16.76 -5.47
C ASP A 181 -11.96 16.43 -5.28
N ASN A 182 -11.35 15.87 -6.33
CA ASN A 182 -9.91 15.58 -6.41
C ASN A 182 -9.38 14.58 -5.39
N CYS A 183 -10.25 13.71 -4.89
CA CYS A 183 -9.87 12.61 -4.04
C CYS A 183 -9.38 11.44 -4.89
N GLU A 184 -8.35 10.76 -4.40
CA GLU A 184 -7.88 9.53 -5.06
C GLU A 184 -8.80 8.34 -4.77
N HIS A 185 -9.61 8.46 -3.73
CA HIS A 185 -10.46 7.40 -3.23
C HIS A 185 -11.90 7.87 -3.06
N LYS A 186 -12.81 6.90 -3.04
CA LYS A 186 -14.18 7.14 -2.59
C LYS A 186 -14.19 7.49 -1.11
N THR A 187 -15.12 8.35 -0.71
CA THR A 187 -15.26 8.76 0.69
C THR A 187 -16.48 8.08 1.28
N PHE A 188 -16.26 7.29 2.33
CA PHE A 188 -17.33 6.56 3.00
C PHE A 188 -17.65 7.16 4.37
N VAL A 189 -18.90 6.97 4.80
CA VAL A 189 -19.39 7.39 6.10
C VAL A 189 -18.81 6.49 7.19
N SER A 190 -18.22 7.09 8.21
CA SER A 190 -17.71 6.43 9.40
C SER A 190 -18.68 6.60 10.58
N GLN A 191 -18.76 5.57 11.42
CA GLN A 191 -19.53 5.62 12.67
C GLN A 191 -18.96 6.66 13.65
N ILE A 192 -17.66 6.96 13.57
CA ILE A 192 -16.90 7.78 14.54
C ILE A 192 -16.68 9.22 14.06
N VAL A 193 -16.65 9.47 12.75
CA VAL A 193 -16.33 10.80 12.20
C VAL A 193 -17.39 11.35 11.24
N GLY A 194 -18.48 10.61 10.98
CA GLY A 194 -19.46 10.99 9.97
C GLY A 194 -18.84 10.88 8.59
N CYS A 195 -18.99 11.91 7.75
CA CYS A 195 -18.24 11.94 6.49
C CYS A 195 -16.79 12.33 6.75
N GLN A 196 -15.88 11.37 6.57
CA GLN A 196 -14.45 11.63 6.72
C GLN A 196 -13.92 12.55 5.61
N GLY A 197 -14.47 12.50 4.41
CA GLY A 197 -13.91 13.22 3.27
C GLY A 197 -12.57 12.64 2.81
N CYS A 198 -11.70 13.49 2.29
CA CYS A 198 -10.52 13.08 1.53
C CYS A 198 -9.24 13.30 2.29
N MET A 199 -8.65 12.19 2.75
CA MET A 199 -7.35 12.22 3.41
C MET A 199 -6.19 12.15 2.41
N TYR A 200 -6.45 11.73 1.17
CA TYR A 200 -5.47 11.68 0.09
C TYR A 200 -6.10 12.26 -1.16
N CYS A 201 -5.31 13.07 -1.83
CA CYS A 201 -5.73 13.89 -2.94
C CYS A 201 -4.91 13.51 -4.17
N LYS A 202 -5.51 13.66 -5.35
CA LYS A 202 -4.84 13.40 -6.62
C LYS A 202 -3.55 14.21 -6.72
N ASP A 203 -2.63 13.75 -7.56
CA ASP A 203 -1.39 14.46 -7.86
C ASP A 203 -1.58 15.98 -8.05
N GLY A 204 -0.77 16.75 -7.34
CA GLY A 204 -0.83 18.21 -7.32
C GLY A 204 -1.81 18.81 -6.30
N TYR A 205 -2.53 17.98 -5.54
CA TYR A 205 -3.41 18.41 -4.46
C TYR A 205 -2.93 17.93 -3.09
N LEU A 206 -3.26 18.67 -2.05
CA LEU A 206 -2.94 18.37 -0.66
C LEU A 206 -4.20 18.13 0.16
N PRO A 207 -4.18 17.17 1.11
CA PRO A 207 -5.27 16.99 2.06
C PRO A 207 -5.32 18.14 3.06
N THR A 208 -6.51 18.68 3.23
CA THR A 208 -6.78 19.87 4.04
C THR A 208 -7.93 19.59 4.98
N TYR A 209 -7.86 20.11 6.21
CA TYR A 209 -9.00 20.07 7.11
C TYR A 209 -10.07 21.04 6.60
N ASN A 210 -11.31 20.57 6.50
CA ASN A 210 -12.42 21.41 6.10
C ASN A 210 -12.76 22.39 7.25
N PRO A 211 -12.56 23.70 7.07
CA PRO A 211 -12.88 24.69 8.10
C PRO A 211 -14.37 24.72 8.49
N SER A 212 -15.25 24.34 7.56
CA SER A 212 -16.69 24.30 7.81
C SER A 212 -17.09 23.09 8.65
N TYR A 213 -16.26 22.04 8.69
CA TYR A 213 -16.57 20.81 9.43
C TYR A 213 -16.77 21.10 10.92
N ARG A 214 -17.97 20.82 11.40
CA ARG A 214 -18.37 21.01 12.78
C ARG A 214 -18.14 19.73 13.56
N ARG A 215 -17.28 19.81 14.59
CA ARG A 215 -17.18 18.71 15.56
C ARG A 215 -18.40 18.72 16.48
N PRO A 216 -18.91 17.54 16.85
CA PRO A 216 -19.89 17.41 17.91
C PRO A 216 -19.39 18.03 19.22
N PRO A 217 -20.28 18.61 20.04
CA PRO A 217 -19.97 18.87 21.46
C PRO A 217 -19.64 17.55 22.16
N GLU A 218 -18.56 17.50 22.95
CA GLU A 218 -17.95 16.29 23.56
C GLU A 218 -18.89 15.43 24.45
N ASN A 219 -20.12 15.90 24.73
CA ASN A 219 -21.04 15.27 25.69
C ASN A 219 -22.37 14.77 25.08
N GLN A 220 -22.51 14.67 23.76
CA GLN A 220 -23.70 14.06 23.15
C GLN A 220 -23.52 12.56 22.90
N THR A 221 -24.30 11.74 23.59
CA THR A 221 -24.34 10.28 23.44
C THR A 221 -25.39 9.78 22.44
N ASP A 222 -26.16 10.67 21.81
CA ASP A 222 -27.27 10.29 20.93
C ASP A 222 -26.75 9.72 19.61
N MET A 223 -27.13 8.48 19.32
CA MET A 223 -26.86 7.82 18.04
C MET A 223 -28.00 8.10 17.07
N TYR A 224 -27.67 8.44 15.82
CA TYR A 224 -28.67 8.50 14.75
C TYR A 224 -28.31 7.55 13.61
N LEU A 225 -29.33 7.14 12.86
CA LEU A 225 -29.19 6.20 11.76
C LEU A 225 -29.12 6.96 10.44
N TYR A 226 -28.00 6.84 9.73
CA TYR A 226 -27.84 7.36 8.37
C TYR A 226 -27.68 6.19 7.40
N GLN A 227 -28.63 6.03 6.48
CA GLN A 227 -28.65 4.96 5.47
C GLN A 227 -28.27 3.56 6.03
N GLY A 228 -28.78 3.23 7.22
CA GLY A 228 -28.53 1.94 7.87
C GLY A 228 -27.28 1.86 8.75
N ILE A 229 -26.44 2.90 8.78
CA ILE A 229 -25.28 3.01 9.65
C ILE A 229 -25.65 3.79 10.92
N ARG A 230 -25.32 3.21 12.09
CA ARG A 230 -25.41 3.93 13.36
C ARG A 230 -24.19 4.83 13.52
N ILE A 231 -24.42 6.13 13.54
CA ILE A 231 -23.39 7.15 13.76
C ILE A 231 -23.53 7.65 15.19
N THR A 232 -22.45 7.60 15.96
CA THR A 232 -22.43 8.06 17.35
C THR A 232 -22.33 9.59 17.41
N GLY A 233 -23.20 10.23 18.19
CA GLY A 233 -23.02 11.58 18.76
C GLY A 233 -22.54 12.68 17.82
N SER A 234 -23.49 13.41 17.21
CA SER A 234 -23.34 14.76 16.61
C SER A 234 -22.32 15.00 15.47
N LEU A 235 -21.95 13.98 14.72
CA LEU A 235 -21.09 14.16 13.53
C LEU A 235 -21.97 14.52 12.32
N GLU A 236 -21.74 15.66 11.67
CA GLU A 236 -22.47 16.02 10.45
C GLU A 236 -21.99 15.13 9.28
N VAL A 237 -22.86 14.25 8.75
CA VAL A 237 -22.52 13.48 7.51
C VAL A 237 -22.48 14.39 6.29
N MET A 238 -23.14 15.54 6.36
CA MET A 238 -23.32 16.43 5.22
C MET A 238 -22.03 17.13 4.81
N GLU A 239 -21.10 17.33 5.75
CA GLU A 239 -19.83 18.01 5.47
C GLU A 239 -18.65 17.06 5.65
N PRO A 240 -17.77 16.93 4.64
CA PRO A 240 -16.57 16.12 4.75
C PRO A 240 -15.59 16.78 5.71
N ARG A 241 -14.98 15.97 6.60
CA ARG A 241 -13.95 16.44 7.53
C ARG A 241 -12.67 16.91 6.83
N TYR A 242 -12.29 16.24 5.75
CA TYR A 242 -11.10 16.58 4.97
C TYR A 242 -11.47 16.81 3.49
N THR A 243 -10.76 17.73 2.85
CA THR A 243 -10.92 18.12 1.44
C THR A 243 -9.56 18.21 0.75
N CYS A 244 -9.55 18.43 -0.56
CA CYS A 244 -8.33 18.53 -1.36
C CYS A 244 -8.11 19.94 -1.89
N TYR A 245 -6.94 20.52 -1.61
CA TYR A 245 -6.53 21.85 -2.08
C TYR A 245 -5.44 21.75 -3.12
N LEU A 246 -5.51 22.53 -4.21
CA LEU A 246 -4.49 22.53 -5.25
C LEU A 246 -3.20 23.21 -4.77
N GLY A 247 -2.09 22.46 -4.67
CA GLY A 247 -0.79 23.02 -4.29
C GLY A 247 0.23 21.96 -3.88
N SER A 248 1.48 22.38 -3.74
CA SER A 248 2.58 21.56 -3.22
C SER A 248 2.99 21.90 -1.79
N SER A 249 2.41 22.97 -1.23
CA SER A 249 2.58 23.38 0.17
C SER A 249 1.28 23.95 0.75
N CYS A 250 1.17 23.97 2.08
CA CYS A 250 0.02 24.56 2.73
C CYS A 250 -0.15 26.04 2.35
N PRO A 251 -1.39 26.52 2.16
CA PRO A 251 -1.65 27.92 1.92
C PRO A 251 -1.08 28.82 3.02
N SER A 252 -0.81 30.08 2.69
CA SER A 252 -0.39 31.06 3.70
C SER A 252 -1.46 31.17 4.82
N GLY A 253 -1.02 31.16 6.08
CA GLY A 253 -1.90 31.16 7.25
C GLY A 253 -2.35 29.76 7.71
N TRP A 254 -1.88 28.71 7.05
CA TRP A 254 -2.14 27.32 7.42
C TRP A 254 -0.87 26.66 7.94
N VAL A 255 -1.04 25.63 8.77
CA VAL A 255 0.04 24.83 9.34
C VAL A 255 -0.08 23.37 8.94
N ASN A 256 1.07 22.73 8.80
CA ASN A 256 1.15 21.28 8.67
C ASN A 256 0.82 20.63 10.02
N VAL A 257 -0.21 19.79 10.05
CA VAL A 257 -0.60 19.01 11.21
C VAL A 257 -0.56 17.54 10.86
N THR A 258 0.11 16.74 11.69
CA THR A 258 0.07 15.28 11.55
C THR A 258 -1.08 14.74 12.39
N ARG A 259 -2.06 14.07 11.76
CA ARG A 259 -3.17 13.40 12.46
C ARG A 259 -3.22 11.94 12.08
N GLY A 260 -2.97 11.04 13.04
CA GLY A 260 -3.02 9.59 12.79
C GLY A 260 -2.25 9.19 11.53
N ASP A 261 -0.99 9.64 11.44
CA ASP A 261 0.00 9.27 10.43
C ASP A 261 -0.15 9.87 9.02
N PHE A 262 -1.06 10.83 8.80
CA PHE A 262 -1.08 11.63 7.56
C PHE A 262 -0.90 13.12 7.85
N LEU A 263 -0.14 13.77 6.98
CA LEU A 263 0.07 15.21 6.99
C LEU A 263 -1.17 15.87 6.39
N THR A 264 -1.71 16.89 7.04
CA THR A 264 -2.79 17.71 6.51
C THR A 264 -2.49 19.19 6.76
N CYS A 265 -2.99 20.06 5.89
CA CYS A 265 -2.98 21.49 6.15
C CYS A 265 -4.21 21.86 6.95
N GLU A 266 -4.01 22.62 8.04
CA GLU A 266 -5.09 23.20 8.83
C GLU A 266 -4.92 24.72 8.94
N GLU A 267 -6.01 25.45 8.80
CA GLU A 267 -6.04 26.90 9.03
C GLU A 267 -5.75 27.20 10.51
N ILE A 268 -4.85 28.15 10.79
CA ILE A 268 -4.63 28.63 12.15
C ILE A 268 -5.89 29.37 12.58
N ARG A 269 -6.65 28.81 13.52
CA ARG A 269 -7.73 29.53 14.21
C ARG A 269 -7.20 30.03 15.55
N ASP A 270 -7.31 31.34 15.76
CA ASP A 270 -6.88 32.06 16.98
C ASP A 270 -7.50 31.51 18.28
N ASP A 271 -8.49 30.63 18.18
CA ASP A 271 -9.17 29.97 19.30
C ASP A 271 -8.30 28.94 20.06
N THR A 272 -7.04 28.72 19.64
CA THR A 272 -6.08 27.81 20.31
C THR A 272 -5.09 28.52 21.24
N ILE A 273 -5.19 29.84 21.42
CA ILE A 273 -4.55 30.58 22.52
C ILE A 273 -5.58 30.72 23.65
N GLY A 274 -5.77 29.65 24.42
CA GLY A 274 -6.65 29.61 25.59
C GLY A 274 -6.30 28.46 26.53
#